data_AF-A0A9D8M5D0-F1
#
_entry.id   AF-A0A9D8M5D0-F1
#
_cell.length_a   1.000
_cell.length_b   1.000
_cell.length_c   1.000
_cell.angle_alpha   90.00
_cell.angle_beta   90.00
_cell.angle_gamma   90.00
#
_symmetry.space_group_name_H-M   'P 1'
#
loop_
_entity.id
_entity.type
_entity.pdbx_description
1 polymer ?
#
loop_
_entity_poly.entity_id
_entity_poly.type
_entity_poly.pdbx_seq_one_letter_code
_entity_poly.pdbx_strand_id
1 'polypeptide(L)'
;MRSKAAEVLGSLAAAVDGVRECAGLGLQSEELTELLRGVFWQGNRLEAAFTALVGALDRSEQERLHGQAVCQAWLHDELHLSEGAAYGRVRLARALPSRPATASAFDAGAIGFSHAVTVT
;
A
#
# COMPACT_ATOMS: atom_id res chain seq x y z
N MET A 1 -16.97 3.21 -21.68
CA MET A 1 -16.91 3.52 -20.23
C MET A 1 -15.51 3.23 -19.74
N ARG A 2 -14.78 4.21 -19.18
CA ARG A 2 -13.56 3.90 -18.43
C ARG A 2 -13.98 3.20 -17.14
N SER A 3 -13.27 2.13 -16.78
CA SER A 3 -13.49 1.45 -15.50
C SER A 3 -13.13 2.40 -14.35
N LYS A 4 -13.89 2.38 -13.26
CA LYS A 4 -13.60 3.18 -12.06
C LYS A 4 -12.16 3.01 -11.56
N ALA A 5 -11.59 1.80 -11.71
CA ALA A 5 -10.20 1.53 -11.36
C ALA A 5 -9.21 2.34 -12.21
N ALA A 6 -9.46 2.47 -13.52
CA ALA A 6 -8.60 3.24 -14.42
C ALA A 6 -8.63 4.74 -14.09
N GLU A 7 -9.78 5.28 -13.68
CA GLU A 7 -9.92 6.68 -13.26
C GLU A 7 -9.16 6.96 -11.95
N VAL A 8 -9.23 6.04 -10.98
CA VAL A 8 -8.50 6.15 -9.71
C VAL A 8 -6.99 6.08 -9.95
N LEU A 9 -6.52 5.14 -10.76
CA LEU A 9 -5.09 5.04 -11.11
C LEU A 9 -4.59 6.27 -11.85
N GLY A 10 -5.39 6.83 -12.78
CA GLY A 10 -5.04 8.08 -13.45
C GLY A 10 -4.91 9.27 -12.50
N SER A 11 -5.81 9.37 -11.52
CA SER A 11 -5.77 10.44 -10.50
C SER A 11 -4.56 10.30 -9.58
N LEU A 12 -4.22 9.06 -9.17
CA LEU A 12 -3.03 8.79 -8.38
C LEU A 12 -1.74 9.13 -9.14
N ALA A 13 -1.65 8.75 -10.42
CA ALA A 13 -0.50 9.07 -11.27
C ALA A 13 -0.30 10.60 -11.37
N ALA A 14 -1.36 11.35 -11.67
CA ALA A 14 -1.29 12.81 -11.73
C ALA A 14 -0.85 13.45 -10.41
N ALA A 15 -1.30 12.93 -9.26
CA ALA A 15 -0.86 13.42 -7.96
C ALA A 15 0.63 13.15 -7.70
N VAL A 16 1.12 11.97 -8.09
CA VAL A 16 2.56 11.63 -7.99
C VAL A 16 3.40 12.53 -8.89
N ASP A 17 2.94 12.80 -10.10
CA ASP A 17 3.63 13.70 -11.04
C ASP A 17 3.70 15.13 -10.47
N GLY A 18 2.60 15.65 -9.92
CA GLY A 18 2.59 16.95 -9.25
C GLY A 18 3.57 17.04 -8.06
N VAL A 19 3.67 15.98 -7.25
CA VAL A 19 4.68 15.93 -6.16
C VAL A 19 6.11 15.95 -6.70
N ARG A 20 6.37 15.30 -7.84
CA ARG A 20 7.71 15.29 -8.46
C ARG A 20 8.10 16.66 -8.99
N GLU A 21 7.16 17.41 -9.56
CA GLU A 21 7.38 18.76 -10.08
C GLU A 21 7.79 19.73 -8.96
N CYS A 22 7.31 19.53 -7.73
CA CYS A 22 7.68 20.37 -6.57
C CYS A 22 9.19 20.39 -6.29
N ALA A 23 9.94 19.35 -6.65
CA ALA A 23 11.39 19.29 -6.44
C ALA A 23 12.15 20.39 -7.23
N GLY A 24 11.57 20.89 -8.32
CA GLY A 24 12.16 21.94 -9.16
C GLY A 24 11.76 23.37 -8.79
N LEU A 25 10.89 23.56 -7.79
CA LEU A 25 10.29 24.88 -7.50
C LEU A 25 11.15 25.79 -6.61
N GLY A 26 12.31 25.33 -6.13
CA GLY A 26 13.14 26.12 -5.22
C GLY A 26 12.47 26.41 -3.88
N LEU A 27 11.70 25.44 -3.37
CA LEU A 27 10.95 25.53 -2.11
C LEU A 27 11.86 25.90 -0.94
N GLN A 28 11.34 26.70 -0.01
CA GLN A 28 12.00 26.98 1.25
C GLN A 28 12.01 25.74 2.15
N SER A 29 12.93 25.68 3.13
CA SER A 29 13.10 24.50 3.99
C SER A 29 11.83 24.12 4.76
N GLU A 30 11.02 25.10 5.16
CA GLU A 30 9.74 24.85 5.84
C GLU A 30 8.73 24.18 4.90
N GLU A 31 8.58 24.70 3.68
CA GLU A 31 7.70 24.14 2.65
C GLU A 31 8.13 22.73 2.25
N LEU A 32 9.44 22.50 2.10
CA LEU A 32 9.99 21.18 1.80
C LEU A 32 9.73 20.18 2.93
N THR A 33 9.86 20.61 4.19
CA THR A 33 9.60 19.75 5.35
C THR A 33 8.13 19.35 5.42
N GLU A 34 7.22 20.30 5.16
CA GLU A 34 5.78 20.01 5.15
C GLU A 34 5.40 19.09 3.97
N LEU A 35 5.99 19.32 2.79
CA LEU A 35 5.81 18.44 1.65
C LEU A 35 6.29 17.01 1.95
N LEU A 36 7.48 16.84 2.53
CA LEU A 36 8.02 15.54 2.92
C LEU A 36 7.09 14.82 3.91
N ARG A 37 6.58 15.52 4.92
CA ARG A 37 5.63 14.96 5.89
C ARG A 37 4.33 14.52 5.22
N GLY A 38 3.76 15.38 4.38
CA GLY A 38 2.52 15.10 3.64
C GLY A 38 2.68 13.89 2.72
N VAL A 39 3.74 13.85 1.91
CA VAL A 39 4.05 12.75 0.99
C VAL A 39 4.27 11.45 1.77
N PHE A 40 5.01 11.49 2.88
CA PHE A 40 5.23 10.31 3.71
C PHE A 40 3.92 9.74 4.27
N TRP A 41 3.03 10.58 4.80
CA TRP A 41 1.71 10.14 5.28
C TRP A 41 0.84 9.56 4.17
N GLN A 42 0.79 10.18 2.99
CA GLN A 42 0.06 9.60 1.87
C GLN A 42 0.69 8.30 1.37
N GLY A 43 2.01 8.18 1.39
CA GLY A 43 2.73 6.95 1.12
C GLY A 43 2.31 5.81 2.05
N ASN A 44 2.21 6.06 3.36
CA ASN A 44 1.73 5.07 4.32
C ASN A 44 0.28 4.66 4.06
N ARG A 45 -0.60 5.61 3.71
CA ARG A 45 -2.00 5.30 3.36
C ARG A 45 -2.10 4.49 2.07
N LEU A 46 -1.24 4.77 1.09
CA LEU A 46 -1.16 3.99 -0.14
C LEU A 46 -0.68 2.56 0.13
N GLU A 47 0.30 2.39 1.01
CA GLU A 47 0.77 1.08 1.49
C GLU A 47 -0.34 0.29 2.21
N ALA A 48 -1.19 0.96 3.00
CA ALA A 48 -2.36 0.36 3.62
C ALA A 48 -3.41 -0.07 2.59
N ALA A 49 -3.73 0.81 1.64
CA ALA A 49 -4.64 0.49 0.54
C ALA A 49 -4.14 -0.70 -0.31
N PHE A 50 -2.84 -0.75 -0.61
CA PHE A 50 -2.23 -1.88 -1.31
C PHE A 50 -2.36 -3.17 -0.50
N THR A 51 -2.09 -3.14 0.81
CA THR A 51 -2.26 -4.29 1.70
C THR A 51 -3.72 -4.77 1.75
N ALA A 52 -4.69 -3.86 1.74
CA ALA A 52 -6.10 -4.21 1.69
C ALA A 52 -6.50 -4.91 0.37
N LEU A 53 -5.96 -4.45 -0.76
CA LEU A 53 -6.15 -5.08 -2.08
C LEU A 53 -5.51 -6.47 -2.12
N VAL A 54 -4.31 -6.63 -1.57
CA VAL A 54 -3.66 -7.95 -1.40
C VAL A 54 -4.56 -8.88 -0.58
N GLY A 55 -5.12 -8.41 0.53
CA GLY A 55 -6.04 -9.20 1.34
C GLY A 55 -7.33 -9.57 0.60
N ALA A 56 -7.87 -8.69 -0.24
CA ALA A 56 -9.03 -9.00 -1.07
C ALA A 56 -8.73 -10.08 -2.12
N LEU A 57 -7.59 -9.97 -2.80
CA LEU A 57 -7.14 -10.98 -3.76
C LEU A 57 -6.86 -12.33 -3.07
N ASP A 58 -6.14 -12.33 -1.96
CA ASP A 58 -5.81 -13.54 -1.20
C ASP A 58 -7.07 -14.30 -0.74
N ARG A 59 -8.10 -13.58 -0.25
CA ARG A 59 -9.39 -14.21 0.11
C ARG A 59 -10.11 -14.80 -1.12
N SER A 60 -10.21 -14.03 -2.20
CA SER A 60 -10.84 -14.48 -3.45
C SER A 60 -10.17 -15.75 -4.00
N GLU A 61 -8.84 -15.82 -3.97
CA GLU A 61 -8.09 -16.97 -4.47
C GLU A 61 -8.18 -18.17 -3.53
N GLN A 62 -8.23 -17.97 -2.21
CA GLN A 62 -8.45 -19.05 -1.26
C GLN A 62 -9.81 -19.74 -1.46
N GLU A 63 -10.86 -18.96 -1.71
CA GLU A 63 -12.21 -19.45 -2.01
C GLU A 63 -12.24 -20.24 -3.32
N ARG A 64 -11.52 -19.75 -4.35
CA ARG A 64 -11.48 -20.36 -5.69
C ARG A 64 -10.64 -21.64 -5.78
N LEU A 65 -9.53 -21.71 -5.04
CA LEU A 65 -8.50 -22.75 -5.18
C LEU A 65 -8.30 -23.64 -3.94
N HIS A 66 -9.23 -23.61 -2.98
CA HIS A 66 -9.15 -24.40 -1.75
C HIS A 66 -7.84 -24.17 -0.96
N GLY A 67 -7.39 -22.91 -0.85
CA GLY A 67 -6.31 -22.53 0.06
C GLY A 67 -4.88 -22.60 -0.48
N GLN A 68 -4.67 -22.72 -1.80
CA GLN A 68 -3.33 -22.61 -2.39
C GLN A 68 -2.76 -21.18 -2.30
N ALA A 69 -1.44 -21.05 -2.08
CA ALA A 69 -0.74 -19.77 -1.86
C ALA A 69 -0.54 -18.92 -3.14
N VAL A 70 -1.57 -18.79 -3.96
CA VAL A 70 -1.50 -18.16 -5.29
C VAL A 70 -1.27 -16.66 -5.22
N CYS A 71 -1.80 -15.97 -4.21
CA CYS A 71 -1.58 -14.54 -4.08
C CYS A 71 -0.10 -14.20 -3.82
N GLN A 72 0.61 -14.99 -3.02
CA GLN A 72 2.04 -14.75 -2.76
C GLN A 72 2.86 -14.97 -4.04
N ALA A 73 2.61 -16.07 -4.76
CA ALA A 73 3.31 -16.37 -6.02
C ALA A 73 3.06 -15.27 -7.05
N TRP A 74 1.79 -14.85 -7.23
CA TRP A 74 1.45 -13.76 -8.13
C TRP A 74 2.15 -12.44 -7.78
N LEU A 75 2.25 -12.08 -6.50
CA LEU A 75 2.99 -10.90 -6.07
C LEU A 75 4.50 -11.00 -6.36
N HIS A 76 5.09 -12.19 -6.24
CA HIS A 76 6.48 -12.44 -6.58
C HIS A 76 6.70 -12.31 -8.09
N ASP A 77 5.90 -13.02 -8.88
CA ASP A 77 6.07 -13.18 -10.32
C ASP A 77 5.71 -11.88 -11.08
N GLU A 78 4.59 -11.26 -10.76
CA GLU A 78 4.08 -10.11 -11.53
C GLU A 78 4.60 -8.77 -11.01
N LEU A 79 4.71 -8.62 -9.69
CA LEU A 79 5.19 -7.37 -9.08
C LEU A 79 6.68 -7.39 -8.74
N HIS A 80 7.38 -8.48 -9.06
CA HIS A 80 8.82 -8.63 -8.86
C HIS A 80 9.26 -8.40 -7.40
N LEU A 81 8.37 -8.70 -6.45
CA LEU A 81 8.71 -8.64 -5.03
C LEU A 81 9.60 -9.83 -4.68
N SER A 82 10.57 -9.65 -3.79
CA SER A 82 11.26 -10.82 -3.21
C SER A 82 10.27 -11.73 -2.48
N GLU A 83 10.59 -13.01 -2.34
CA GLU A 83 9.71 -13.97 -1.64
C GLU A 83 9.32 -13.47 -0.25
N GLY A 84 10.28 -12.94 0.51
CA GLY A 84 10.04 -12.39 1.85
C GLY A 84 9.14 -11.14 1.84
N ALA A 85 9.28 -10.28 0.83
CA ALA A 85 8.41 -9.12 0.67
C ALA A 85 6.98 -9.55 0.33
N ALA A 86 6.80 -10.46 -0.65
CA ALA A 86 5.50 -11.00 -1.02
C ALA A 86 4.81 -11.70 0.16
N TYR A 87 5.54 -12.57 0.87
CA TYR A 87 5.05 -13.23 2.09
C TYR A 87 4.62 -12.22 3.16
N GLY A 88 5.44 -11.19 3.41
CA GLY A 88 5.13 -10.14 4.39
C GLY A 88 3.81 -9.40 4.09
N ARG A 89 3.52 -9.14 2.81
CA ARG A 89 2.26 -8.51 2.37
C ARG A 89 1.05 -9.37 2.69
N VAL A 90 1.09 -10.65 2.31
CA VAL A 90 0.00 -11.60 2.55
C VAL A 90 -0.18 -11.85 4.05
N ARG A 91 0.92 -12.03 4.80
CA ARG A 91 0.89 -12.22 6.26
C ARG A 91 0.23 -11.05 6.96
N LEU A 92 0.66 -9.81 6.64
CA LEU A 92 0.08 -8.61 7.24
C LEU A 92 -1.42 -8.50 6.91
N ALA A 93 -1.80 -8.68 5.64
CA ALA A 93 -3.19 -8.61 5.21
C ALA A 93 -4.10 -9.60 5.95
N ARG A 94 -3.60 -10.81 6.27
CA ARG A 94 -4.31 -11.81 7.07
C ARG A 94 -4.37 -11.49 8.57
N ALA A 95 -3.36 -10.80 9.10
CA ALA A 95 -3.27 -10.49 10.53
C ALA A 95 -4.08 -9.26 10.94
N LEU A 96 -4.23 -8.25 10.07
CA LEU A 96 -4.90 -6.99 10.41
C LEU A 96 -6.35 -7.15 10.91
N PRO A 97 -7.20 -8.03 10.36
CA PRO A 97 -8.58 -8.20 10.84
C PRO A 97 -8.70 -8.60 12.32
N SER A 98 -7.70 -9.28 12.89
CA SER A 98 -7.67 -9.64 14.31
C SER A 98 -6.99 -8.59 15.20
N ARG A 99 -6.54 -7.46 14.62
CA ARG A 99 -5.77 -6.39 15.29
C ARG A 99 -6.32 -5.00 14.96
N PRO A 100 -7.53 -4.66 15.44
CA PRO A 100 -8.25 -3.45 15.01
C PRO A 100 -7.50 -2.14 15.30
N ALA A 101 -6.75 -2.06 16.41
CA ALA A 101 -5.96 -0.87 16.73
C ALA A 101 -4.81 -0.65 15.71
N THR A 102 -4.12 -1.73 15.32
CA THR A 102 -3.07 -1.68 14.30
C THR A 102 -3.66 -1.37 12.93
N ALA A 103 -4.78 -2.00 12.56
CA ALA A 103 -5.48 -1.74 11.31
C ALA A 103 -5.88 -0.26 11.20
N SER A 104 -6.49 0.30 12.24
CA SER A 104 -6.87 1.71 12.25
C SER A 104 -5.67 2.65 12.13
N ALA A 105 -4.57 2.38 12.81
CA ALA A 105 -3.36 3.20 12.73
C ALA A 105 -2.69 3.12 11.34
N PHE A 106 -2.69 1.92 10.75
CA PHE A 106 -2.11 1.68 9.44
C PHE A 106 -2.95 2.31 8.32
N ASP A 107 -4.27 2.13 8.34
CA ASP A 107 -5.21 2.72 7.36
C ASP A 107 -5.19 4.26 7.39
N ALA A 108 -4.98 4.85 8.57
CA ALA A 108 -4.81 6.30 8.72
C ALA A 108 -3.44 6.81 8.23
N GLY A 109 -2.47 5.92 7.97
CA GLY A 109 -1.09 6.26 7.61
C GLY A 109 -0.21 6.69 8.78
N ALA A 110 -0.69 6.54 10.02
CA ALA A 110 0.06 6.89 11.23
C ALA A 110 1.27 5.96 11.44
N ILE A 111 1.19 4.73 10.96
CA ILE A 111 2.32 3.79 10.87
C ILE A 111 2.48 3.32 9.42
N GLY A 112 3.72 3.05 9.01
CA GLY A 112 4.03 2.46 7.70
C GLY A 112 4.02 0.93 7.72
N PHE A 113 4.17 0.31 6.55
CA PHE A 113 4.15 -1.15 6.37
C PHE A 113 5.12 -1.87 7.30
N SER A 114 6.39 -1.45 7.34
CA SER A 114 7.42 -2.10 8.17
C SER A 114 7.05 -2.08 9.66
N HIS A 115 6.48 -0.98 10.15
CA HIS A 115 6.03 -0.89 11.54
C HIS A 115 4.84 -1.82 11.78
N ALA A 116 3.84 -1.80 10.89
CA ALA A 116 2.68 -2.67 10.98
C ALA A 116 3.10 -4.15 11.04
N VAL A 117 3.98 -4.59 10.14
CA VAL A 117 4.57 -5.95 10.11
C VAL A 117 5.22 -6.34 11.44
N THR A 118 5.90 -5.41 12.13
CA THR A 118 6.56 -5.66 13.42
C THR A 118 5.58 -5.80 14.58
N VAL A 119 4.48 -5.04 14.57
CA VAL A 119 3.52 -5.01 15.68
C VAL A 119 2.32 -5.94 15.47
N THR A 120 2.25 -6.65 14.34
CA THR A 120 1.30 -7.72 14.04
C THR A 120 1.88 -9.11 14.20
#